data_AF-A0A382J349-F1
#
_entry.id   AF-A0A382J349-F1
#
_cell.length_a   1.000
_cell.length_b   1.000
_cell.length_c   1.000
_cell.angle_alpha   90.00
_cell.angle_beta   90.00
_cell.angle_gamma   90.00
#
_symmetry.space_group_name_H-M   'P 1'
#
loop_
_entity.id
_entity.type
_entity.pdbx_description
1 polymer ?
#
loop_
_entity_poly.entity_id
_entity_poly.type
_entity_poly.pdbx_seq_one_letter_code
_entity_poly.pdbx_strand_id
1 'polypeptide(L)'
;MSIDDKELEEFMPDLELEWTDEAQTRMKNVPFFVRKSVVRGIEQYAKDKSLAVIDDEVVSRARQEREGAAMEAAKQKREAEQMASSGETPTQRQYVSFTFYKLDPTYRRLPKDERDKGIQEFIDVLEEYDNSSDMILLCYSMVGLRGDTDIMTWRICYSMEEFQTMTTRLLQTGLGKYLNVSHSYLSMTKRSMYMDFLNPEHEEDRTHIIPGKAKYLFIYPMVKTREWYLLTQFTRQGIMDEHIFVGNKYPSVKLNTSYCFGIDDYEFVVAFETDSPDDFLDLVQELRETEGSRYIKEDTP
;
A
#
# COMPACT_ATOMS: atom_id res chain seq x y z
N MET A 1 20.05 -26.03 3.92
CA MET A 1 20.66 -25.35 5.08
C MET A 1 20.02 -23.99 5.11
N SER A 2 19.15 -23.73 6.10
CA SER A 2 18.68 -22.37 6.37
C SER A 2 19.90 -21.59 6.85
N ILE A 3 20.33 -20.60 6.06
CA ILE A 3 21.31 -19.63 6.53
C ILE A 3 20.65 -18.90 7.71
N ASP A 4 21.35 -18.78 8.84
CA ASP A 4 20.84 -18.04 10.00
C ASP A 4 20.66 -16.57 9.59
N ASP A 5 19.52 -15.95 9.93
CA ASP A 5 19.25 -14.54 9.62
C ASP A 5 20.35 -13.63 10.20
N LYS A 6 20.98 -14.04 11.31
CA LYS A 6 22.14 -13.33 11.88
C LYS A 6 23.39 -13.42 11.01
N GLU A 7 23.62 -14.54 10.35
CA GLU A 7 24.75 -14.68 9.40
C GLU A 7 24.54 -13.80 8.16
N LEU A 8 23.28 -13.59 7.74
CA LEU A 8 22.93 -12.68 6.65
C LEU A 8 23.07 -11.21 7.06
N GLU A 9 22.71 -10.85 8.29
CA GLU A 9 22.88 -9.49 8.79
C GLU A 9 24.36 -9.10 8.93
N GLU A 10 25.23 -10.03 9.29
CA GLU A 10 26.68 -9.81 9.37
C GLU A 10 27.41 -9.88 8.01
N PHE A 11 26.74 -10.39 6.97
CA PHE A 11 27.33 -10.62 5.66
C PHE A 11 27.83 -9.33 4.99
N MET A 12 29.14 -9.20 4.82
CA MET A 12 29.72 -8.15 3.98
C MET A 12 29.99 -8.70 2.58
N PRO A 13 29.61 -7.97 1.50
CA PRO A 13 30.01 -8.35 0.15
C PRO A 13 31.54 -8.24 0.00
N ASP A 14 32.09 -8.95 -0.98
CA ASP A 14 33.50 -8.82 -1.35
C ASP A 14 33.83 -7.35 -1.66
N LEU A 15 34.88 -6.83 -1.01
CA LEU A 15 35.34 -5.46 -1.16
C LEU A 15 36.48 -5.43 -2.17
N GLU A 16 36.37 -4.59 -3.20
CA GLU A 16 37.42 -4.42 -4.22
C GLU A 16 38.44 -3.35 -3.82
N LEU A 17 38.10 -2.50 -2.85
CA LEU A 17 38.95 -1.45 -2.30
C LEU A 17 39.20 -1.64 -0.80
N GLU A 18 40.15 -0.88 -0.24
CA GLU A 18 40.38 -0.86 1.21
C GLU A 18 39.32 -0.01 1.91
N TRP A 19 38.66 -0.56 2.95
CA TRP A 19 37.66 0.14 3.74
C TRP A 19 38.11 0.25 5.20
N THR A 20 37.92 1.42 5.82
CA THR A 20 38.13 1.56 7.27
C THR A 20 37.10 0.77 8.07
N ASP A 21 37.45 0.36 9.29
CA ASP A 21 36.54 -0.38 10.18
C ASP A 21 35.25 0.39 10.45
N GLU A 22 35.34 1.73 10.55
CA GLU A 22 34.21 2.63 10.74
C GLU A 22 33.25 2.59 9.53
N ALA A 23 33.80 2.67 8.31
CA ALA A 23 33.01 2.60 7.08
C ALA A 23 32.35 1.22 6.89
N GLN A 24 33.06 0.14 7.23
CA GLN A 24 32.48 -1.21 7.22
C GLN A 24 31.36 -1.36 8.25
N THR A 25 31.55 -0.84 9.46
CA THR A 25 30.53 -0.85 10.52
C THR A 25 29.27 -0.12 10.07
N ARG A 26 29.41 1.00 9.36
CA ARG A 26 28.28 1.72 8.77
C ARG A 26 27.54 0.90 7.71
N MET A 27 28.23 0.12 6.90
CA MET A 27 27.60 -0.77 5.91
C MET A 27 26.80 -1.91 6.56
N LYS A 28 27.15 -2.33 7.78
CA LYS A 28 26.35 -3.32 8.52
C LYS A 28 24.97 -2.80 8.91
N ASN A 29 24.81 -1.47 9.09
CA ASN A 29 23.50 -0.85 9.31
C ASN A 29 22.66 -0.73 8.04
N VAL A 30 23.25 -0.97 6.87
CA VAL A 30 22.50 -1.05 5.61
C VAL A 30 21.92 -2.47 5.51
N PRO A 31 20.61 -2.61 5.21
CA PRO A 31 19.99 -3.92 5.09
C PRO A 31 20.74 -4.81 4.08
N PHE A 32 20.97 -6.08 4.46
CA PHE A 32 21.89 -6.97 3.73
C PHE A 32 21.50 -7.16 2.24
N PHE A 33 20.20 -7.19 1.94
CA PHE A 33 19.67 -7.40 0.59
C PHE A 33 19.96 -6.23 -0.37
N VAL A 34 20.21 -5.01 0.12
CA VAL A 34 20.67 -3.86 -0.69
C VAL A 34 22.16 -3.55 -0.51
N ARG A 35 22.80 -4.07 0.53
CA ARG A 35 24.19 -3.77 0.92
C ARG A 35 25.19 -3.93 -0.23
N LYS A 36 25.08 -5.02 -1.00
CA LYS A 36 25.95 -5.26 -2.17
C LYS A 36 25.87 -4.13 -3.22
N SER A 37 24.67 -3.65 -3.52
CA SER A 37 24.44 -2.55 -4.47
C SER A 37 24.99 -1.23 -3.94
N VAL A 38 24.83 -0.98 -2.63
CA VAL A 38 25.36 0.21 -1.96
C VAL A 38 26.89 0.22 -1.97
N VAL A 39 27.54 -0.87 -1.55
CA VAL A 39 29.00 -1.03 -1.54
C VAL A 39 29.56 -0.80 -2.95
N ARG A 40 29.01 -1.49 -3.97
CA ARG A 40 29.45 -1.30 -5.36
C ARG A 40 29.34 0.15 -5.83
N GLY A 41 28.28 0.86 -5.44
CA GLY A 41 28.10 2.26 -5.76
C GLY A 41 29.14 3.17 -5.09
N ILE A 42 29.51 2.89 -3.84
CA ILE A 42 30.53 3.64 -3.11
C ILE A 42 31.92 3.36 -3.68
N GLU A 43 32.24 2.10 -4.00
CA GLU A 43 33.51 1.75 -4.62
C GLU A 43 33.66 2.35 -6.02
N GLN A 44 32.58 2.39 -6.81
CA GLN A 44 32.60 3.08 -8.10
C GLN A 44 32.89 4.58 -7.91
N TYR A 45 32.22 5.23 -6.94
CA TYR A 45 32.52 6.62 -6.61
C TYR A 45 34.00 6.81 -6.21
N ALA A 46 34.54 5.95 -5.36
CA ALA A 46 35.93 6.03 -4.93
C ALA A 46 36.89 5.88 -6.12
N LYS A 47 36.64 4.93 -7.04
CA LYS A 47 37.41 4.77 -8.28
C LYS A 47 37.34 6.01 -9.16
N ASP A 48 36.16 6.57 -9.36
CA ASP A 48 35.95 7.76 -10.18
C ASP A 48 36.68 8.99 -9.61
N LYS A 49 36.79 9.08 -8.28
CA LYS A 49 37.56 10.14 -7.59
C LYS A 49 39.02 9.76 -7.31
N SER A 50 39.48 8.59 -7.78
CA SER A 50 40.84 8.07 -7.55
C SER A 50 41.24 7.99 -6.06
N LEU A 51 40.30 7.57 -5.21
CA LEU A 51 40.50 7.36 -3.78
C LEU A 51 40.86 5.90 -3.51
N ALA A 52 41.96 5.68 -2.78
CA ALA A 52 42.49 4.34 -2.51
C ALA A 52 41.83 3.67 -1.28
N VAL A 53 41.37 4.47 -0.31
CA VAL A 53 40.75 4.01 0.94
C VAL A 53 39.37 4.65 1.07
N ILE A 54 38.39 3.84 1.46
CA ILE A 54 37.02 4.27 1.75
C ILE A 54 36.86 4.43 3.26
N ASP A 55 36.84 5.68 3.70
CA ASP A 55 36.49 6.08 5.06
C ASP A 55 35.02 6.55 5.14
N ASP A 56 34.58 6.95 6.34
CA ASP A 56 33.21 7.40 6.55
C ASP A 56 32.86 8.70 5.78
N GLU A 57 33.84 9.57 5.52
CA GLU A 57 33.64 10.78 4.72
C GLU A 57 33.43 10.43 3.24
N VAL A 58 34.15 9.45 2.71
CA VAL A 58 33.94 8.94 1.35
C VAL A 58 32.55 8.34 1.21
N VAL A 59 32.10 7.53 2.18
CA VAL A 59 30.74 6.99 2.19
C VAL A 59 29.70 8.12 2.18
N SER A 60 29.89 9.14 3.03
CA SER A 60 28.99 10.29 3.12
C SER A 60 28.92 11.09 1.82
N ARG A 61 30.07 11.39 1.20
CA ARG A 61 30.14 12.12 -0.08
C ARG A 61 29.54 11.31 -1.24
N ALA A 62 29.81 10.00 -1.30
CA ALA A 62 29.24 9.11 -2.31
C ALA A 62 27.70 9.11 -2.24
N ARG A 63 27.14 9.05 -1.03
CA ARG A 63 25.70 9.13 -0.81
C ARG A 63 25.14 10.48 -1.26
N GLN A 64 25.75 11.60 -0.86
CA GLN A 64 25.30 12.94 -1.23
C GLN A 64 25.31 13.16 -2.75
N GLU A 65 26.36 12.68 -3.44
CA GLU A 65 26.46 12.80 -4.90
C GLU A 65 25.36 11.98 -5.60
N ARG A 66 25.12 10.74 -5.15
CA ARG A 66 24.02 9.89 -5.68
C ARG A 66 22.65 10.51 -5.43
N GLU A 67 22.43 11.05 -4.25
CA GLU A 67 21.18 11.72 -3.89
C GLU A 67 20.95 12.96 -4.76
N GLY A 68 21.98 13.79 -4.94
CA GLY A 68 21.93 14.96 -5.83
C GLY A 68 21.65 14.58 -7.28
N ALA A 69 22.33 13.55 -7.79
CA ALA A 69 22.08 13.04 -9.14
C ALA A 69 20.65 12.50 -9.30
N ALA A 70 20.12 11.78 -8.30
CA ALA A 70 18.77 11.28 -8.31
C ALA A 70 17.72 12.41 -8.29
N MET A 71 17.97 13.48 -7.54
CA MET A 71 17.11 14.68 -7.55
C MET A 71 17.07 15.35 -8.92
N GLU A 72 18.23 15.50 -9.57
CA GLU A 72 18.31 16.11 -10.90
C GLU A 72 17.62 15.24 -11.95
N ALA A 73 17.81 13.91 -11.90
CA ALA A 73 17.11 12.98 -12.77
C ALA A 73 15.58 13.01 -12.57
N ALA A 74 15.11 13.09 -11.32
CA ALA A 74 13.68 13.20 -11.01
C ALA A 74 13.08 14.52 -11.54
N LYS A 75 13.84 15.62 -11.49
CA LYS A 75 13.44 16.90 -12.08
C LYS A 75 13.32 16.81 -13.60
N GLN A 76 14.34 16.26 -14.27
CA GLN A 76 14.33 16.07 -15.72
C GLN A 76 13.18 15.15 -16.16
N LYS A 77 12.91 14.07 -15.41
CA LYS A 77 11.78 13.18 -15.67
C LYS A 77 10.44 13.93 -15.58
N ARG A 78 10.22 14.75 -14.55
CA ARG A 78 9.00 15.56 -14.43
C ARG A 78 8.83 16.56 -15.56
N GLU A 79 9.91 17.22 -15.97
CA GLU A 79 9.91 18.13 -17.11
C GLU A 79 9.56 17.39 -18.41
N ALA A 80 10.15 16.22 -18.64
CA ALA A 80 9.84 15.36 -19.78
C ALA A 80 8.40 14.84 -19.76
N GLU A 81 7.87 14.40 -18.61
CA GLU A 81 6.49 13.96 -18.45
C GLU A 81 5.50 15.12 -18.69
N GLN A 82 5.81 16.34 -18.22
CA GLN A 82 4.99 17.52 -18.52
C GLN A 82 4.99 17.87 -20.01
N MET A 83 6.12 17.72 -20.69
CA MET A 83 6.24 17.94 -22.14
C MET A 83 5.56 16.83 -22.96
N ALA A 84 5.59 15.58 -22.50
CA ALA A 84 4.94 14.44 -23.16
C ALA A 84 3.42 14.42 -22.93
N SER A 85 2.97 14.84 -21.74
CA SER A 85 1.56 14.92 -21.35
C SER A 85 0.73 15.93 -22.15
N SER A 86 1.34 16.77 -23.00
CA SER A 86 0.60 17.76 -23.80
C SER A 86 -0.22 17.16 -24.95
N GLY A 87 -0.29 15.83 -25.08
CA GLY A 87 -1.10 15.16 -26.12
C GLY A 87 -1.59 13.73 -25.81
N GLU A 88 -1.29 13.17 -24.63
CA GLU A 88 -1.76 11.82 -24.26
C GLU A 88 -3.08 11.88 -23.47
N THR A 89 -3.98 10.92 -23.74
CA THR A 89 -5.19 10.74 -22.95
C THR A 89 -4.81 10.29 -21.55
N PRO A 90 -5.24 10.99 -20.47
CA PRO A 90 -4.90 10.60 -19.11
C PRO A 90 -5.31 9.15 -18.82
N THR A 91 -4.42 8.36 -18.21
CA THR A 91 -4.76 7.01 -17.74
C THR A 91 -5.97 7.10 -16.81
N GLN A 92 -7.03 6.39 -17.17
CA GLN A 92 -8.25 6.37 -16.37
C GLN A 92 -7.97 5.67 -15.04
N ARG A 93 -8.35 6.31 -13.93
CA ARG A 93 -8.13 5.80 -12.56
C ARG A 93 -9.47 5.45 -11.95
N GLN A 94 -9.48 4.42 -11.11
CA GLN A 94 -10.69 3.96 -10.44
C GLN A 94 -10.85 4.67 -9.09
N TYR A 95 -12.08 5.02 -8.78
CA TYR A 95 -12.48 5.33 -7.41
C TYR A 95 -12.73 4.01 -6.66
N VAL A 96 -12.40 4.01 -5.39
CA VAL A 96 -12.50 2.85 -4.51
C VAL A 96 -13.21 3.30 -3.23
N SER A 97 -14.25 2.57 -2.85
CA SER A 97 -15.01 2.81 -1.63
C SER A 97 -15.13 1.54 -0.81
N PHE A 98 -14.85 1.67 0.49
CA PHE A 98 -15.15 0.67 1.50
C PHE A 98 -16.23 1.23 2.42
N THR A 99 -17.39 0.59 2.52
CA THR A 99 -18.46 1.07 3.38
C THR A 99 -18.95 -0.02 4.31
N PHE A 100 -19.04 0.31 5.58
CA PHE A 100 -19.38 -0.60 6.66
C PHE A 100 -20.74 -0.23 7.23
N TYR A 101 -21.59 -1.24 7.41
CA TYR A 101 -22.94 -1.07 7.91
C TYR A 101 -23.14 -1.86 9.19
N LYS A 102 -23.72 -1.21 10.19
CA LYS A 102 -24.27 -1.84 11.38
C LYS A 102 -25.78 -1.99 11.25
N LEU A 103 -26.27 -3.21 11.47
CA LEU A 103 -27.70 -3.47 11.48
C LEU A 103 -28.29 -3.11 12.85
N ASP A 104 -29.35 -2.30 12.83
CA ASP A 104 -30.12 -2.00 14.03
C ASP A 104 -30.74 -3.30 14.60
N PRO A 105 -30.50 -3.63 15.90
CA PRO A 105 -31.05 -4.83 16.53
C PRO A 105 -32.58 -4.95 16.46
N THR A 106 -33.31 -3.85 16.30
CA THR A 106 -34.77 -3.84 16.13
C THR A 106 -35.22 -4.61 14.89
N TYR A 107 -34.42 -4.62 13.81
CA TYR A 107 -34.73 -5.36 12.59
C TYR A 107 -34.93 -6.85 12.85
N ARG A 108 -34.13 -7.44 13.76
CA ARG A 108 -34.24 -8.86 14.13
C ARG A 108 -35.58 -9.21 14.77
N ARG A 109 -36.29 -8.22 15.33
CA ARG A 109 -37.57 -8.38 16.02
C ARG A 109 -38.79 -8.23 15.10
N LEU A 110 -38.60 -7.84 13.85
CA LEU A 110 -39.67 -7.75 12.86
C LEU A 110 -40.23 -9.14 12.51
N PRO A 111 -41.49 -9.21 12.02
CA PRO A 111 -42.05 -10.43 11.45
C PRO A 111 -41.14 -11.01 10.36
N LYS A 112 -41.05 -12.35 10.31
CA LYS A 112 -40.14 -13.04 9.39
C LYS A 112 -40.36 -12.61 7.93
N ASP A 113 -41.61 -12.57 7.48
CA ASP A 113 -41.95 -12.22 6.09
C ASP A 113 -41.50 -10.80 5.72
N GLU A 114 -41.56 -9.84 6.65
CA GLU A 114 -41.07 -8.47 6.44
C GLU A 114 -39.54 -8.42 6.34
N ARG A 115 -38.85 -9.19 7.18
CA ARG A 115 -37.38 -9.30 7.09
C ARG A 115 -36.95 -9.96 5.80
N ASP A 116 -37.55 -11.09 5.46
CA ASP A 116 -37.18 -11.87 4.27
C ASP A 116 -37.40 -11.02 3.01
N LYS A 117 -38.50 -10.27 2.94
CA LYS A 117 -38.73 -9.29 1.87
C LYS A 117 -37.67 -8.19 1.83
N GLY A 118 -37.36 -7.57 2.97
CA GLY A 118 -36.36 -6.50 3.03
C GLY A 118 -34.95 -6.96 2.69
N ILE A 119 -34.59 -8.19 3.05
CA ILE A 119 -33.33 -8.85 2.66
C ILE A 119 -33.31 -9.07 1.15
N GLN A 120 -34.39 -9.61 0.57
CA GLN A 120 -34.45 -9.84 -0.87
C GLN A 120 -34.32 -8.54 -1.66
N GLU A 121 -35.06 -7.49 -1.30
CA GLU A 121 -34.94 -6.16 -1.94
C GLU A 121 -33.50 -5.62 -1.90
N PHE A 122 -32.77 -5.87 -0.81
CA PHE A 122 -31.37 -5.46 -0.67
C PHE A 122 -30.43 -6.28 -1.54
N ILE A 123 -30.62 -7.60 -1.58
CA ILE A 123 -29.87 -8.52 -2.45
C ILE A 123 -30.09 -8.17 -3.92
N ASP A 124 -31.35 -7.94 -4.33
CA ASP A 124 -31.70 -7.60 -5.71
C ASP A 124 -30.93 -6.36 -6.20
N VAL A 125 -30.80 -5.34 -5.35
CA VAL A 125 -29.99 -4.15 -5.67
C VAL A 125 -28.51 -4.51 -5.80
N LEU A 126 -27.93 -5.29 -4.88
CA LEU A 126 -26.52 -5.70 -4.96
C LEU A 126 -26.24 -6.53 -6.23
N GLU A 127 -27.11 -7.49 -6.55
CA GLU A 127 -26.98 -8.36 -7.73
C GLU A 127 -27.06 -7.57 -9.04
N GLU A 128 -27.85 -6.49 -9.10
CA GLU A 128 -27.87 -5.62 -10.29
C GLU A 128 -26.51 -4.96 -10.54
N TYR A 129 -25.84 -4.49 -9.49
CA TYR A 129 -24.50 -3.89 -9.59
C TYR A 129 -23.40 -4.93 -9.80
N ASP A 130 -23.50 -6.12 -9.20
CA ASP A 130 -22.54 -7.22 -9.39
C ASP A 130 -22.58 -7.76 -10.83
N ASN A 131 -23.75 -7.76 -11.47
CA ASN A 131 -23.92 -8.13 -12.87
C ASN A 131 -23.58 -7.00 -13.87
N SER A 132 -23.35 -5.77 -13.38
CA SER A 132 -22.98 -4.63 -14.23
C SER A 132 -21.47 -4.61 -14.51
N SER A 133 -21.08 -4.12 -15.69
CA SER A 133 -19.68 -3.85 -16.02
C SER A 133 -19.15 -2.54 -15.42
N ASP A 134 -20.03 -1.71 -14.85
CA ASP A 134 -19.69 -0.33 -14.45
C ASP A 134 -19.06 -0.27 -13.05
N MET A 135 -19.27 -1.30 -12.23
CA MET A 135 -18.76 -1.39 -10.87
C MET A 135 -18.33 -2.81 -10.54
N ILE A 136 -17.17 -2.93 -9.90
CA ILE A 136 -16.77 -4.16 -9.22
C ILE A 136 -17.28 -4.06 -7.78
N LEU A 137 -18.08 -5.04 -7.37
CA LEU A 137 -18.69 -5.10 -6.04
C LEU A 137 -18.27 -6.39 -5.32
N LEU A 138 -17.78 -6.25 -4.09
CA LEU A 138 -17.57 -7.37 -3.19
C LEU A 138 -18.23 -7.08 -1.86
N CYS A 139 -18.81 -8.10 -1.24
CA CYS A 139 -19.45 -8.01 0.07
C CYS A 139 -18.78 -8.96 1.05
N TYR A 140 -18.48 -8.48 2.25
CA TYR A 140 -17.87 -9.24 3.33
C TYR A 140 -18.74 -9.18 4.59
N SER A 141 -18.78 -10.29 5.33
CA SER A 141 -19.42 -10.35 6.64
C SER A 141 -18.43 -9.95 7.72
N MET A 142 -18.86 -9.07 8.63
CA MET A 142 -18.10 -8.68 9.82
C MET A 142 -18.62 -9.35 11.10
N VAL A 143 -19.67 -10.18 10.98
CA VAL A 143 -20.32 -10.86 12.10
C VAL A 143 -19.32 -11.77 12.81
N GLY A 144 -19.17 -11.57 14.11
CA GLY A 144 -18.27 -12.36 14.95
C GLY A 144 -16.81 -11.86 14.96
N LEU A 145 -16.48 -10.81 14.20
CA LEU A 145 -15.15 -10.21 14.15
C LEU A 145 -15.12 -8.88 14.91
N ARG A 146 -15.86 -7.87 14.43
CA ARG A 146 -15.97 -6.55 15.08
C ARG A 146 -17.36 -6.32 15.65
N GLY A 147 -17.45 -5.60 16.76
CA GLY A 147 -18.73 -5.31 17.42
C GLY A 147 -19.52 -4.16 16.79
N ASP A 148 -18.83 -3.25 16.11
CA ASP A 148 -19.33 -1.97 15.59
C ASP A 148 -19.82 -2.02 14.14
N THR A 149 -19.69 -3.16 13.45
CA THR A 149 -20.14 -3.36 12.07
C THR A 149 -20.60 -4.80 11.82
N ASP A 150 -21.48 -5.01 10.84
CA ASP A 150 -22.00 -6.35 10.48
C ASP A 150 -21.76 -6.69 9.00
N ILE A 151 -21.82 -5.70 8.10
CA ILE A 151 -21.68 -5.86 6.64
C ILE A 151 -20.64 -4.88 6.13
N MET A 152 -19.77 -5.29 5.21
CA MET A 152 -18.88 -4.40 4.47
C MET A 152 -19.07 -4.57 2.97
N THR A 153 -19.16 -3.46 2.23
CA THR A 153 -19.11 -3.43 0.78
C THR A 153 -17.81 -2.79 0.29
N TRP A 154 -17.14 -3.46 -0.63
CA TRP A 154 -16.00 -2.93 -1.37
C TRP A 154 -16.42 -2.68 -2.81
N ARG A 155 -16.35 -1.42 -3.22
CA ARG A 155 -16.90 -0.92 -4.48
C ARG A 155 -15.81 -0.20 -5.26
N ILE A 156 -15.63 -0.57 -6.52
CA ILE A 156 -14.62 0.00 -7.39
C ILE A 156 -15.27 0.37 -8.72
N CYS A 157 -15.16 1.63 -9.15
CA CYS A 157 -15.74 2.08 -10.42
C CYS A 157 -15.00 3.31 -10.95
N TYR A 158 -15.39 3.78 -12.14
CA TYR A 158 -14.81 4.99 -12.75
C TYR A 158 -15.63 6.26 -12.52
N SER A 159 -16.78 6.16 -11.83
CA SER A 159 -17.72 7.26 -11.59
C SER A 159 -18.09 7.29 -10.11
N MET A 160 -17.73 8.37 -9.42
CA MET A 160 -17.98 8.51 -7.98
C MET A 160 -19.48 8.59 -7.67
N GLU A 161 -20.25 9.15 -8.59
CA GLU A 161 -21.70 9.29 -8.54
C GLU A 161 -22.41 7.93 -8.42
N GLU A 162 -21.83 6.86 -8.96
CA GLU A 162 -22.38 5.50 -8.83
C GLU A 162 -22.41 5.03 -7.38
N PHE A 163 -21.43 5.41 -6.56
CA PHE A 163 -21.47 5.09 -5.13
C PHE A 163 -22.66 5.75 -4.43
N GLN A 164 -22.97 7.00 -4.78
CA GLN A 164 -24.11 7.71 -4.22
C GLN A 164 -25.43 7.10 -4.68
N THR A 165 -25.56 6.81 -5.98
CA THR A 165 -26.76 6.19 -6.56
C THR A 165 -27.03 4.83 -5.93
N MET A 166 -26.02 3.95 -5.90
CA MET A 166 -26.11 2.63 -5.29
C MET A 166 -26.50 2.73 -3.81
N THR A 167 -25.81 3.57 -3.02
CA THR A 167 -26.08 3.70 -1.59
C THR A 167 -27.51 4.20 -1.35
N THR A 168 -27.98 5.17 -2.14
CA THR A 168 -29.34 5.70 -2.04
C THR A 168 -30.37 4.61 -2.26
N ARG A 169 -30.17 3.76 -3.29
CA ARG A 169 -31.05 2.63 -3.58
C ARG A 169 -31.04 1.59 -2.47
N LEU A 170 -29.86 1.22 -1.96
CA LEU A 170 -29.73 0.28 -0.85
C LEU A 170 -30.48 0.77 0.39
N LEU A 171 -30.35 2.05 0.76
CA LEU A 171 -31.02 2.63 1.94
C LEU A 171 -32.55 2.75 1.78
N GLN A 172 -33.09 2.70 0.57
CA GLN A 172 -34.53 2.73 0.32
C GLN A 172 -35.21 1.35 0.53
N THR A 173 -34.43 0.27 0.53
CA THR A 173 -34.93 -1.11 0.75
C THR A 173 -35.46 -1.33 2.17
N GLY A 174 -36.23 -2.40 2.37
CA GLY A 174 -36.71 -2.81 3.69
C GLY A 174 -35.59 -3.02 4.71
N LEU A 175 -34.47 -3.65 4.32
CA LEU A 175 -33.29 -3.81 5.19
C LEU A 175 -32.52 -2.49 5.36
N GLY A 176 -32.34 -1.73 4.28
CA GLY A 176 -31.54 -0.50 4.27
C GLY A 176 -31.99 0.56 5.28
N LYS A 177 -33.29 0.64 5.57
CA LYS A 177 -33.87 1.52 6.59
C LYS A 177 -33.34 1.28 8.01
N TYR A 178 -32.75 0.10 8.25
CA TYR A 178 -32.19 -0.32 9.54
C TYR A 178 -30.66 -0.42 9.51
N LEU A 179 -30.02 0.02 8.43
CA LEU A 179 -28.56 0.05 8.32
C LEU A 179 -28.03 1.43 8.69
N ASN A 180 -27.10 1.45 9.65
CA ASN A 180 -26.32 2.63 9.98
C ASN A 180 -24.93 2.49 9.35
N VAL A 181 -24.45 3.51 8.66
CA VAL A 181 -23.05 3.54 8.18
C VAL A 181 -22.15 3.77 9.39
N SER A 182 -21.35 2.76 9.75
CA SER A 182 -20.42 2.86 10.89
C SER A 182 -19.08 3.43 10.48
N HIS A 183 -18.56 3.02 9.32
CA HIS A 183 -17.31 3.51 8.73
C HIS A 183 -17.46 3.64 7.22
N SER A 184 -16.76 4.59 6.62
CA SER A 184 -16.70 4.76 5.18
C SER A 184 -15.35 5.33 4.80
N TYR A 185 -14.69 4.69 3.82
CA TYR A 185 -13.42 5.16 3.28
C TYR A 185 -13.55 5.34 1.77
N LEU A 186 -13.19 6.51 1.28
CA LEU A 186 -13.15 6.88 -0.13
C LEU A 186 -11.70 7.11 -0.56
N SER A 187 -11.33 6.52 -1.68
CA SER A 187 -9.97 6.61 -2.20
C SER A 187 -9.95 6.44 -3.72
N MET A 188 -8.77 6.58 -4.32
CA MET A 188 -8.56 6.45 -5.76
C MET A 188 -7.29 5.66 -6.03
N THR A 189 -7.29 4.88 -7.11
CA THR A 189 -6.06 4.24 -7.61
C THR A 189 -5.09 5.31 -8.10
N LYS A 190 -3.80 5.06 -7.94
CA LYS A 190 -2.73 5.94 -8.41
C LYS A 190 -1.48 5.10 -8.61
N ARG A 191 -0.71 5.40 -9.65
CA ARG A 191 0.60 4.79 -9.88
C ARG A 191 1.51 5.02 -8.66
N SER A 192 2.21 3.97 -8.23
CA SER A 192 3.21 4.07 -7.17
C SER A 192 4.31 5.06 -7.55
N MET A 193 4.82 5.79 -6.56
CA MET A 193 6.01 6.63 -6.73
C MET A 193 7.32 5.88 -6.45
N TYR A 194 7.21 4.68 -5.87
CA TYR A 194 8.33 3.82 -5.50
C TYR A 194 8.39 2.64 -6.43
N MET A 195 9.62 2.30 -6.82
CA MET A 195 9.88 1.17 -7.68
C MET A 195 10.11 -0.11 -6.86
N ASP A 196 9.57 -1.23 -7.32
CA ASP A 196 9.87 -2.56 -6.80
C ASP A 196 10.94 -3.20 -7.69
N PHE A 197 12.20 -3.08 -7.26
CA PHE A 197 13.33 -3.66 -7.99
C PHE A 197 13.37 -5.19 -7.94
N LEU A 198 12.65 -5.83 -7.02
CA LEU A 198 12.58 -7.29 -6.90
C LEU A 198 11.53 -7.85 -7.87
N ASN A 199 10.49 -7.09 -8.16
CA ASN A 199 9.44 -7.46 -9.10
C ASN A 199 8.97 -6.28 -9.97
N PRO A 200 9.72 -5.92 -11.04
CA PRO A 200 9.41 -4.76 -11.87
C PRO A 200 8.05 -4.84 -12.59
N GLU A 201 7.57 -6.06 -12.89
CA GLU A 201 6.28 -6.28 -13.56
C GLU A 201 5.08 -5.98 -12.64
N HIS A 202 5.26 -6.00 -11.31
CA HIS A 202 4.21 -5.71 -10.33
C HIS A 202 3.75 -4.23 -10.31
N GLU A 203 4.47 -3.33 -10.98
CA GLU A 203 4.17 -1.89 -10.97
C GLU A 203 3.15 -1.43 -12.02
N GLU A 204 3.06 -2.11 -13.16
CA GLU A 204 2.33 -1.60 -14.34
C GLU A 204 0.80 -1.61 -14.17
N ASP A 205 0.25 -2.43 -13.28
CA ASP A 205 -1.21 -2.65 -13.17
C ASP A 205 -1.89 -1.88 -12.02
N ARG A 206 -1.17 -1.10 -11.21
CA ARG A 206 -1.74 -0.50 -9.97
C ARG A 206 -2.75 0.63 -10.19
N THR A 207 -3.01 1.04 -11.43
CA THR A 207 -4.11 1.98 -11.77
C THR A 207 -5.46 1.29 -11.91
N HIS A 208 -5.48 -0.04 -12.04
CA HIS A 208 -6.68 -0.84 -12.19
C HIS A 208 -6.66 -1.99 -11.17
N ILE A 209 -7.60 -1.99 -10.23
CA ILE A 209 -7.73 -3.06 -9.25
C ILE A 209 -8.51 -4.21 -9.86
N ILE A 210 -7.89 -5.39 -9.83
CA ILE A 210 -8.54 -6.67 -10.06
C ILE A 210 -8.55 -7.39 -8.70
N PRO A 211 -9.68 -7.47 -7.99
CA PRO A 211 -9.74 -8.14 -6.68
C PRO A 211 -9.33 -9.61 -6.79
N GLY A 212 -8.51 -10.08 -5.83
CA GLY A 212 -8.10 -11.47 -5.73
C GLY A 212 -9.25 -12.42 -5.31
N LYS A 213 -10.31 -11.89 -4.68
CA LYS A 213 -11.45 -12.65 -4.14
C LYS A 213 -11.03 -13.68 -3.10
N ALA A 214 -9.99 -13.35 -2.31
CA ALA A 214 -9.58 -14.18 -1.18
C ALA A 214 -10.66 -14.19 -0.08
N LYS A 215 -10.61 -15.16 0.83
CA LYS A 215 -11.60 -15.33 1.90
C LYS A 215 -11.61 -14.18 2.90
N TYR A 216 -10.45 -13.60 3.20
CA TYR A 216 -10.28 -12.56 4.19
C TYR A 216 -9.76 -11.27 3.55
N LEU A 217 -10.26 -10.15 4.09
CA LEU A 217 -9.89 -8.80 3.67
C LEU A 217 -9.63 -7.95 4.91
N PHE A 218 -8.43 -7.37 4.99
CA PHE A 218 -8.02 -6.46 6.05
C PHE A 218 -7.84 -5.05 5.49
N ILE A 219 -8.47 -4.05 6.10
CA ILE A 219 -8.47 -2.67 5.60
C ILE A 219 -7.83 -1.76 6.65
N TYR A 220 -6.82 -1.01 6.22
CA TYR A 220 -6.04 -0.09 7.03
C TYR A 220 -6.12 1.30 6.43
N PRO A 221 -6.91 2.21 7.01
CA PRO A 221 -6.78 3.62 6.72
C PRO A 221 -5.47 4.13 7.36
N MET A 222 -4.61 4.79 6.59
CA MET A 222 -3.25 5.13 7.03
C MET A 222 -2.91 6.60 6.81
N VAL A 223 -2.15 7.15 7.76
CA VAL A 223 -1.60 8.52 7.72
C VAL A 223 -0.10 8.47 8.02
N LYS A 224 0.70 9.11 7.17
CA LYS A 224 2.13 9.34 7.40
C LYS A 224 2.35 10.64 8.19
N THR A 225 3.46 10.73 8.91
CA THR A 225 3.90 11.97 9.56
C THR A 225 4.34 13.00 8.52
N ARG A 226 4.33 14.30 8.87
CA ARG A 226 4.79 15.35 7.95
C ARG A 226 6.28 15.21 7.60
N GLU A 227 7.08 14.69 8.52
CA GLU A 227 8.51 14.44 8.30
C GLU A 227 8.76 13.52 7.11
N TRP A 228 7.90 12.51 6.89
CA TRP A 228 7.94 11.65 5.70
C TRP A 228 7.99 12.47 4.41
N TYR A 229 7.13 13.48 4.30
CA TYR A 229 7.00 14.28 3.09
C TYR A 229 8.13 15.30 2.91
N LEU A 230 8.91 15.56 3.96
CA LEU A 230 10.11 16.40 3.91
C LEU A 230 11.35 15.61 3.50
N LEU A 231 11.29 14.27 3.53
CA LEU A 231 12.37 13.43 3.03
C LEU A 231 12.48 13.50 1.51
N THR A 232 13.71 13.38 1.06
CA THR A 232 14.05 13.30 -0.36
C THR A 232 13.47 12.01 -0.96
N GLN A 233 13.16 12.01 -2.26
CA GLN A 233 12.62 10.81 -2.92
C GLN A 233 13.60 9.64 -2.83
N PHE A 234 14.90 9.91 -2.92
CA PHE A 234 15.96 8.91 -2.76
C PHE A 234 15.91 8.24 -1.38
N THR A 235 15.82 9.04 -0.31
CA THR A 235 15.74 8.50 1.06
C THR A 235 14.45 7.69 1.26
N ARG A 236 13.31 8.18 0.74
CA ARG A 236 12.05 7.44 0.84
C ARG A 236 12.08 6.12 0.06
N GLN A 237 12.71 6.09 -1.11
CA GLN A 237 12.89 4.85 -1.87
C GLN A 237 13.66 3.81 -1.05
N GLY A 238 14.79 4.18 -0.43
CA GLY A 238 15.56 3.25 0.40
C GLY A 238 14.77 2.68 1.59
N ILE A 239 13.94 3.50 2.24
CA ILE A 239 13.04 3.04 3.31
C ILE A 239 11.95 2.11 2.76
N MET A 240 11.41 2.41 1.56
CA MET A 240 10.41 1.57 0.92
C MET A 240 10.99 0.26 0.37
N ASP A 241 12.27 0.23 -0.02
CA ASP A 241 12.93 -1.00 -0.47
C ASP A 241 12.95 -2.05 0.66
N GLU A 242 13.17 -1.62 1.90
CA GLU A 242 13.05 -2.49 3.08
C GLU A 242 11.62 -2.96 3.31
N HIS A 243 10.65 -2.05 3.23
CA HIS A 243 9.23 -2.39 3.36
C HIS A 243 8.77 -3.41 2.30
N ILE A 244 9.19 -3.22 1.05
CA ILE A 244 8.90 -4.10 -0.09
C ILE A 244 9.57 -5.45 0.11
N PHE A 245 10.83 -5.47 0.58
CA PHE A 245 11.54 -6.71 0.87
C PHE A 245 10.81 -7.57 1.91
N VAL A 246 10.35 -6.97 3.01
CA VAL A 246 9.53 -7.66 4.01
C VAL A 246 8.21 -8.14 3.40
N GLY A 247 7.50 -7.29 2.67
CA GLY A 247 6.24 -7.67 2.01
C GLY A 247 6.38 -8.87 1.07
N ASN A 248 7.48 -8.96 0.31
CA ASN A 248 7.76 -10.06 -0.60
C ASN A 248 8.01 -11.42 0.09
N LYS A 249 8.23 -11.44 1.41
CA LYS A 249 8.29 -12.71 2.18
C LYS A 249 6.92 -13.38 2.32
N TYR A 250 5.82 -12.64 2.11
CA TYR A 250 4.44 -13.08 2.32
C TYR A 250 3.62 -13.07 1.01
N PRO A 251 3.95 -13.93 0.02
CA PRO A 251 3.28 -13.92 -1.29
C PRO A 251 1.81 -14.36 -1.25
N SER A 252 1.36 -14.95 -0.13
CA SER A 252 -0.04 -15.31 0.13
C SER A 252 -0.92 -14.10 0.47
N VAL A 253 -0.33 -12.93 0.69
CA VAL A 253 -1.02 -11.68 1.01
C VAL A 253 -0.97 -10.75 -0.20
N LYS A 254 -2.12 -10.52 -0.82
CA LYS A 254 -2.25 -9.58 -1.94
C LYS A 254 -2.58 -8.18 -1.45
N LEU A 255 -1.77 -7.21 -1.86
CA LEU A 255 -1.90 -5.82 -1.46
C LEU A 255 -2.63 -4.97 -2.52
N ASN A 256 -3.67 -4.26 -2.11
CA ASN A 256 -4.35 -3.23 -2.90
C ASN A 256 -4.20 -1.87 -2.21
N THR A 257 -3.31 -1.03 -2.70
CA THR A 257 -3.10 0.32 -2.16
C THR A 257 -3.87 1.36 -2.96
N SER A 258 -4.65 2.19 -2.26
CA SER A 258 -5.38 3.33 -2.81
C SER A 258 -5.09 4.59 -2.00
N TYR A 259 -5.34 5.76 -2.58
CA TYR A 259 -4.90 7.05 -2.05
C TYR A 259 -6.10 7.99 -1.88
N CYS A 260 -6.12 8.76 -0.80
CA CYS A 260 -7.28 9.59 -0.43
C CYS A 260 -6.95 11.04 -0.02
N PHE A 261 -5.75 11.53 -0.36
CA PHE A 261 -5.34 12.91 -0.13
C PHE A 261 -6.41 13.94 -0.55
N GLY A 262 -6.97 14.63 0.44
CA GLY A 262 -7.91 15.76 0.24
C GLY A 262 -9.34 15.36 -0.12
N ILE A 263 -9.64 14.07 -0.23
CA ILE A 263 -11.00 13.54 -0.47
C ILE A 263 -11.53 12.71 0.70
N ASP A 264 -10.65 12.32 1.64
CA ASP A 264 -10.97 11.67 2.90
C ASP A 264 -9.98 12.18 3.98
N ASP A 265 -10.19 11.77 5.24
CA ASP A 265 -9.38 12.20 6.40
C ASP A 265 -7.99 11.54 6.43
N TYR A 266 -7.81 10.45 5.68
CA TYR A 266 -6.58 9.67 5.61
C TYR A 266 -5.74 10.03 4.37
N GLU A 267 -4.57 9.41 4.25
CA GLU A 267 -3.70 9.59 3.08
C GLU A 267 -3.72 8.36 2.16
N PHE A 268 -3.85 7.18 2.76
CA PHE A 268 -3.93 5.90 2.06
C PHE A 268 -5.05 5.05 2.66
N VAL A 269 -5.65 4.21 1.83
CA VAL A 269 -6.45 3.08 2.28
C VAL A 269 -5.80 1.82 1.71
N VAL A 270 -5.32 0.97 2.60
CA VAL A 270 -4.54 -0.21 2.26
C VAL A 270 -5.38 -1.44 2.55
N ALA A 271 -5.70 -2.19 1.50
CA ALA A 271 -6.56 -3.37 1.56
C ALA A 271 -5.75 -4.63 1.24
N PHE A 272 -5.66 -5.56 2.19
CA PHE A 272 -4.93 -6.81 2.06
C PHE A 272 -5.91 -7.99 1.93
N GLU A 273 -5.81 -8.72 0.83
CA GLU A 273 -6.56 -9.94 0.56
C GLU A 273 -5.69 -11.16 0.88
N THR A 274 -6.21 -12.12 1.66
CA THR A 274 -5.52 -13.39 1.90
C THR A 274 -6.49 -14.50 2.32
N ASP A 275 -6.08 -15.75 2.11
CA ASP A 275 -6.75 -16.93 2.69
C ASP A 275 -6.13 -17.36 4.03
N SER A 276 -5.01 -16.76 4.43
CA SER A 276 -4.21 -17.09 5.62
C SER A 276 -4.08 -15.87 6.54
N PRO A 277 -5.00 -15.67 7.51
CA PRO A 277 -4.92 -14.58 8.48
C PRO A 277 -3.65 -14.54 9.32
N ASP A 278 -3.03 -15.69 9.55
CA ASP A 278 -1.75 -15.87 10.24
C ASP A 278 -0.60 -15.19 9.49
N ASP A 279 -0.49 -15.41 8.18
CA ASP A 279 0.52 -14.73 7.35
C ASP A 279 0.35 -13.20 7.40
N PHE A 280 -0.90 -12.71 7.41
CA PHE A 280 -1.14 -11.27 7.52
C PHE A 280 -0.76 -10.70 8.89
N LEU A 281 -1.00 -11.44 9.97
CA LEU A 281 -0.61 -11.04 11.32
C LEU A 281 0.91 -10.90 11.41
N ASP A 282 1.65 -11.91 10.94
CA ASP A 282 3.10 -11.95 10.99
C ASP A 282 3.71 -10.87 10.07
N LEU A 283 3.15 -10.68 8.87
CA LEU A 283 3.53 -9.59 7.96
C LEU A 283 3.44 -8.22 8.64
N VAL A 284 2.28 -7.90 9.24
CA VAL A 284 2.09 -6.58 9.87
C VAL A 284 2.99 -6.43 11.10
N GLN A 285 3.24 -7.51 11.84
CA GLN A 285 4.20 -7.49 12.95
C GLN A 285 5.61 -7.15 12.46
N GLU A 286 6.11 -7.82 11.43
CA GLU A 286 7.45 -7.59 10.88
C GLU A 286 7.57 -6.19 10.26
N LEU A 287 6.54 -5.72 9.55
CA LEU A 287 6.51 -4.36 8.99
C LEU A 287 6.66 -3.26 10.06
N ARG A 288 6.23 -3.50 11.30
CA ARG A 288 6.38 -2.54 12.41
C ARG A 288 7.83 -2.35 12.84
N GLU A 289 8.71 -3.29 12.54
CA GLU A 289 10.13 -3.25 12.88
C GLU A 289 10.96 -2.49 11.83
N THR A 290 10.37 -2.18 10.67
CA THR A 290 11.03 -1.44 9.58
C THR A 290 11.19 0.05 9.90
N GLU A 291 12.18 0.70 9.27
CA GLU A 291 12.44 2.14 9.41
C GLU A 291 11.22 2.98 8.99
N GLY A 292 10.42 2.46 8.05
CA GLY A 292 9.19 3.08 7.57
C GLY A 292 8.11 3.28 8.64
N SER A 293 8.13 2.47 9.70
CA SER A 293 7.17 2.52 10.81
C SER A 293 7.30 3.83 11.62
N ARG A 294 8.51 4.40 11.71
CA ARG A 294 8.77 5.69 12.39
C ARG A 294 7.96 6.86 11.83
N TYR A 295 7.56 6.74 10.56
CA TYR A 295 6.83 7.77 9.84
C TYR A 295 5.32 7.50 9.77
N ILE A 296 4.81 6.52 10.51
CA ILE A 296 3.38 6.23 10.60
C ILE A 296 2.78 7.03 11.76
N LYS A 297 1.75 7.82 11.47
CA LYS A 297 0.95 8.52 12.48
C LYS A 297 -0.26 7.69 12.93
N GLU A 298 -0.91 7.03 11.98
CA GLU A 298 -2.13 6.25 12.19
C GLU A 298 -2.16 5.11 11.18
N ASP A 299 -2.43 3.90 11.67
CA ASP A 299 -2.51 2.64 10.92
C ASP A 299 -3.37 1.59 11.63
N THR A 300 -4.37 2.02 12.39
CA THR A 300 -5.28 1.10 13.08
C THR A 300 -6.43 0.67 12.17
N PRO A 301 -6.71 -0.64 12.05
CA PRO A 301 -7.81 -1.17 11.23
C PRO A 301 -9.20 -1.04 11.87
#